data_AF-A0A2X4WFK1-F1
#
_entry.id   AF-A0A2X4WFK1-F1
#
_cell.length_a   1.000
_cell.length_b   1.000
_cell.length_c   1.000
_cell.angle_alpha   90.00
_cell.angle_beta   90.00
_cell.angle_gamma   90.00
#
_symmetry.space_group_name_H-M   'P 1'
#
loop_
_entity.id
_entity.type
_entity.pdbx_description
1 polymer ?
#
loop_
_entity_poly.entity_id
_entity_poly.type
_entity_poly.pdbx_seq_one_letter_code
_entity_poly.pdbx_strand_id
1 'polypeptide(L)' 'MARRARAGYSHQTIPGWQTTLEQRGFVGCARHFIDCVQNQTVPETAGEQAILASAS' A
#
# COMPACT_ATOMS: atom_id res chain seq x y z
N MET A 1 -4.96 -8.19 -40.39
CA MET A 1 -4.42 -8.95 -39.24
C MET A 1 -3.58 -8.01 -38.38
N ALA A 2 -4.04 -7.60 -37.20
CA ALA A 2 -3.28 -6.74 -36.29
C ALA A 2 -3.03 -7.49 -34.97
N ARG A 3 -1.77 -7.84 -34.70
CA ARG A 3 -1.35 -8.47 -33.44
C ARG A 3 -1.53 -7.46 -32.31
N ARG A 4 -2.37 -7.78 -31.32
CA ARG A 4 -2.40 -7.07 -30.04
C ARG A 4 -1.10 -7.37 -29.30
N ALA A 5 -0.26 -6.35 -29.08
CA ALA A 5 0.88 -6.46 -28.19
C ALA A 5 0.37 -6.57 -26.74
N ARG A 6 0.78 -7.63 -26.02
CA ARG A 6 0.50 -7.77 -24.59
C ARG A 6 1.44 -6.83 -23.85
N ALA A 7 0.89 -5.84 -23.14
CA ALA A 7 1.68 -5.04 -22.21
C ALA A 7 2.30 -5.99 -21.16
N GLY A 8 3.64 -6.05 -21.12
CA GLY A 8 4.36 -6.84 -20.12
C GLY A 8 4.35 -6.11 -18.79
N TYR A 9 3.94 -6.79 -17.72
CA TYR A 9 4.16 -6.30 -16.36
C TYR A 9 5.64 -6.46 -16.03
N SER A 10 6.37 -5.35 -15.89
CA SER A 10 7.68 -5.36 -15.25
C SER A 10 7.46 -5.54 -13.75
N HIS A 11 7.70 -6.75 -13.22
CA HIS A 11 7.74 -6.95 -11.78
C HIS A 11 8.93 -6.15 -11.24
N GLN A 12 8.67 -5.03 -10.58
CA GLN A 12 9.72 -4.28 -9.91
C GLN A 12 10.25 -5.14 -8.77
N THR A 13 11.47 -5.65 -8.90
CA THR A 13 12.13 -6.42 -7.86
C THR A 13 12.37 -5.51 -6.67
N ILE A 14 11.94 -5.94 -5.49
CA ILE A 14 12.14 -5.19 -4.26
C ILE A 14 13.62 -5.24 -3.89
N PRO A 15 14.25 -4.11 -3.50
CA PRO A 15 15.67 -4.09 -3.17
C PRO A 15 16.02 -5.06 -2.05
N GLY A 16 17.09 -5.84 -2.24
CA GLY A 16 17.51 -6.89 -1.29
C GLY A 16 17.97 -6.40 0.08
N TRP A 17 18.20 -5.08 0.23
CA TRP A 17 18.52 -4.45 1.52
C TRP A 17 17.29 -4.02 2.33
N GLN A 18 16.10 -4.05 1.73
CA GLN A 18 14.88 -3.65 2.41
C GLN A 18 14.32 -4.81 3.24
N THR A 19 13.95 -4.55 4.49
CA THR A 19 13.42 -5.59 5.38
C THR A 19 12.05 -6.06 4.94
N THR A 20 11.71 -7.33 5.16
CA THR A 20 10.39 -7.90 4.78
C THR A 20 9.20 -7.08 5.28
N LEU A 21 9.31 -6.44 6.44
CA LEU A 21 8.26 -5.58 6.99
C LEU A 21 8.08 -4.27 6.20
N GLU A 22 9.18 -3.67 5.75
CA GLU A 22 9.13 -2.49 4.87
C GLU A 22 8.59 -2.85 3.50
N GLN A 23 9.00 -4.00 2.94
CA GLN A 23 8.52 -4.49 1.65
C GLN A 23 7.00 -4.72 1.64
N ARG A 24 6.44 -5.19 2.76
CA ARG A 24 5.01 -5.45 2.94
C ARG A 24 4.21 -4.23 3.41
N GLY A 25 4.87 -3.08 3.59
CA GLY A 25 4.21 -1.83 3.97
C GLY A 25 3.95 -1.65 5.47
N PHE A 26 4.27 -2.62 6.34
CA PHE A 26 4.02 -2.52 7.79
C PHE A 26 4.68 -1.30 8.43
N VAL A 27 5.93 -1.02 8.05
CA VAL A 27 6.67 0.14 8.58
C VAL A 27 6.04 1.46 8.12
N GLY A 28 5.56 1.51 6.86
CA GLY A 28 4.85 2.67 6.33
C GLY A 28 3.53 2.91 7.07
N CYS A 29 2.73 1.86 7.25
CA CYS A 29 1.46 1.93 7.98
C CYS A 29 1.66 2.42 9.43
N ALA A 30 2.66 1.90 10.14
CA ALA A 30 2.94 2.32 11.52
C ALA A 30 3.35 3.80 11.61
N ARG A 31 4.22 4.26 10.70
CA ARG A 31 4.64 5.68 10.64
C ARG A 31 3.45 6.59 10.35
N HIS A 32 2.67 6.27 9.31
CA HIS A 32 1.49 7.03 8.94
C HIS A 32 0.46 7.13 10.09
N PHE A 33 0.25 6.05 10.84
CA PHE A 33 -0.61 6.06 12.01
C PHE A 33 -0.11 7.06 13.08
N ILE A 34 1.19 7.02 13.43
CA ILE A 34 1.78 7.94 14.40
C ILE A 34 1.66 9.38 13.93
N ASP A 35 1.95 9.65 12.66
CA ASP A 35 1.86 10.98 12.06
C ASP A 35 0.42 11.52 12.13
N CYS A 36 -0.58 10.67 11.86
CA CYS A 36 -1.98 11.07 11.97
C CYS A 36 -2.39 11.42 13.41
N VAL A 37 -1.93 10.64 14.39
CA VAL A 37 -2.19 10.93 15.81
C VAL A 37 -1.55 12.26 16.22
N GLN A 38 -0.29 12.49 15.82
CA GLN A 38 0.45 13.71 16.17
C GLN A 38 -0.15 14.97 15.53
N ASN A 39 -0.58 14.88 14.27
CA ASN A 39 -1.11 16.01 13.52
C ASN A 39 -2.64 16.14 13.62
N GLN A 40 -3.29 15.30 14.41
CA GLN A 40 -4.75 15.25 14.55
C GLN A 40 -5.48 15.14 13.19
N THR A 41 -4.91 14.35 12.27
CA THR A 41 -5.50 14.10 10.95
C THR A 41 -6.18 12.75 10.91
N VAL A 42 -7.16 12.60 10.00
CA VAL A 42 -7.84 11.33 9.78
C VAL A 42 -6.95 10.44 8.89
N PRO A 43 -6.61 9.21 9.32
CA PRO A 43 -5.87 8.27 8.48
C PRO A 43 -6.63 7.93 7.19
N GLU A 44 -5.89 7.63 6.12
CA GLU A 44 -6.45 7.23 4.82
C GLU A 44 -7.44 6.03 4.92
N THR A 45 -7.18 5.09 5.84
CA THR A 45 -8.00 3.88 6.03
C THR A 45 -8.81 3.95 7.33
N ALA A 46 -9.48 5.06 7.58
CA ALA A 46 -10.40 5.23 8.71
C ALA A 46 -11.87 5.28 8.27
N GLY A 47 -12.80 5.11 9.23
CA GLY A 47 -14.24 5.22 8.98
C GLY A 47 -14.74 4.22 7.93
N GLU A 48 -15.41 4.73 6.88
CA GLU A 48 -15.97 3.88 5.81
C GLU A 48 -14.90 3.06 5.09
N GLN A 49 -13.69 3.63 4.88
CA GLN A 49 -12.60 2.91 4.23
C GLN A 49 -12.14 1.68 5.04
N ALA A 50 -12.29 1.70 6.37
CA ALA A 50 -11.97 0.55 7.22
C ALA A 50 -13.00 -0.59 7.10
N ILE A 51 -14.24 -0.26 6.74
CA ILE A 51 -15.37 -1.22 6.73
C ILE A 51 -15.63 -1.73 5.31
N LEU A 52 -15.24 -0.98 4.28
CA LEU A 52 -15.53 -1.26 2.87
C LEU A 52 -15.06 -2.66 2.44
N ALA A 53 -13.89 -3.10 2.91
CA ALA A 53 -13.36 -4.44 2.65
C ALA A 53 -13.97 -5.55 3.53
N SER A 54 -14.61 -5.19 4.65
CA SER A 54 -15.28 -6.14 5.54
C SER A 54 -16.69 -6.52 5.06
N ALA A 55 -17.21 -5.80 4.05
CA ALA A 55 -18.58 -5.93 3.55
C ALA A 55 -18.71 -6.89 2.34
N SER A 56 -17.65 -7.60 1.97
CA SER A 56 -17.60 -8.56 0.85
C SER A 56 -17.39 -10.00 1.29
#